data_AF-A0A8T4LZS8-F1
#
_entry.id   AF-A0A8T4LZS8-F1
#
_cell.length_a   1.000
_cell.length_b   1.000
_cell.length_c   1.000
_cell.angle_alpha   90.00
_cell.angle_beta   90.00
_cell.angle_gamma   90.00
#
_symmetry.space_group_name_H-M   'P 1'
#
loop_
_entity.id
_entity.type
_entity.pdbx_description
1 polymer ?
#
loop_
_entity_poly.entity_id
_entity_poly.type
_entity_poly.pdbx_seq_one_letter_code
_entity_poly.pdbx_strand_id
1 'polypeptide(L)'
;MNPKKIKNNRILNDQSSMNSYIKSICDIMRRDKTKGAMQYIPELTWMMFLRILDEKEQEEEMQCEAVEKSFTPSLKAPYRWRDWGSPEGKKRKEIQEKGKLGDFLEFVNNDLIPYMKSFEKKSNATIKQKIISQIF
;
A
#
# COMPACT_ATOMS: atom_id res chain seq x y z
N MET A 1 28.74 -9.01 -9.02
CA MET A 1 28.00 -9.28 -7.76
C MET A 1 26.51 -9.13 -8.06
N ASN A 2 25.74 -10.22 -7.95
CA ASN A 2 24.33 -10.26 -8.35
C ASN A 2 23.46 -9.98 -7.11
N PRO A 3 22.59 -8.95 -7.08
CA PRO A 3 21.71 -8.73 -5.94
C PRO A 3 20.65 -9.84 -5.90
N LYS A 4 20.66 -10.64 -4.83
CA LYS A 4 19.66 -11.68 -4.58
C LYS A 4 18.26 -11.04 -4.61
N LYS A 5 17.47 -11.37 -5.63
CA LYS A 5 16.03 -11.10 -5.67
C LYS A 5 15.38 -11.73 -4.43
N ILE A 6 15.00 -10.92 -3.45
CA ILE A 6 14.23 -11.39 -2.30
C ILE A 6 12.80 -11.64 -2.80
N LYS A 7 12.52 -12.90 -3.19
CA LYS A 7 11.16 -13.35 -3.47
C LYS A 7 10.38 -13.41 -2.16
N ASN A 8 9.59 -12.38 -1.87
CA ASN A 8 8.65 -12.36 -0.73
C ASN A 8 7.38 -13.16 -1.06
N ASN A 9 7.53 -14.44 -1.39
CA ASN A 9 6.40 -15.36 -1.59
C ASN A 9 6.32 -16.35 -0.42
N ARG A 10 6.28 -15.84 0.83
CA ARG A 10 6.07 -16.69 2.01
C ARG A 10 4.59 -16.99 2.10
N ILE A 11 4.24 -18.25 1.88
CA ILE A 11 2.89 -18.76 2.07
C ILE A 11 2.64 -18.85 3.58
N LEU A 12 1.77 -18.01 4.12
CA LEU A 12 1.40 -17.97 5.54
C LEU A 12 0.23 -18.93 5.77
N ASN A 13 0.54 -20.22 5.96
CA ASN A 13 -0.46 -21.29 6.07
C ASN A 13 -0.96 -21.54 7.50
N ASP A 14 -0.36 -20.91 8.52
CA ASP A 14 -0.69 -21.16 9.93
C ASP A 14 -0.69 -19.86 10.77
N GLN A 15 -1.54 -19.81 11.81
CA GLN A 15 -1.70 -18.65 12.69
C GLN A 15 -0.38 -18.27 13.38
N SER A 16 0.47 -19.24 13.73
CA SER A 16 1.80 -18.99 14.31
C SER A 16 2.75 -18.32 13.32
N SER A 17 2.69 -18.71 12.05
CA SER A 17 3.50 -18.12 10.97
C SER A 17 3.10 -16.68 10.68
N MET A 18 1.80 -16.37 10.69
CA MET A 18 1.29 -15.00 10.58
C MET A 18 1.71 -14.15 11.78
N ASN A 19 1.55 -14.66 13.00
CA ASN A 19 1.94 -13.96 14.23
C ASN A 19 3.44 -13.63 14.23
N SER A 20 4.28 -14.57 13.80
CA SER A 20 5.73 -14.37 13.70
C SER A 20 6.10 -13.34 12.63
N TYR A 21 5.38 -13.33 11.51
CA TYR A 21 5.58 -12.34 10.44
C TYR A 21 5.19 -10.94 10.90
N ILE A 22 4.01 -10.78 11.51
CA ILE A 22 3.57 -9.51 12.10
C ILE A 22 4.58 -9.03 13.14
N LYS A 23 5.06 -9.92 14.01
CA LYS A 23 6.09 -9.61 15.00
C LYS A 23 7.37 -9.09 14.34
N SER A 24 7.83 -9.70 13.25
CA SER A 24 9.01 -9.23 12.53
C SER A 24 8.85 -7.84 11.92
N ILE A 25 7.65 -7.50 11.42
CA ILE A 25 7.35 -6.14 10.93
C ILE A 25 7.38 -5.14 12.09
N CYS A 26 6.72 -5.46 13.21
CA CYS A 26 6.74 -4.64 14.41
C CYS A 26 8.17 -4.42 14.93
N ASP A 27 9.02 -5.45 14.88
CA ASP A 27 10.43 -5.36 15.31
C ASP A 27 11.27 -4.46 14.39
N ILE A 28 11.01 -4.48 13.07
CA ILE A 28 11.64 -3.55 12.11
C ILE A 28 11.20 -2.11 12.42
N MET A 29 9.90 -1.85 12.58
CA MET A 29 9.38 -0.51 12.84
C MET A 29 9.84 0.05 14.20
N ARG A 30 10.01 -0.81 15.21
CA ARG A 30 10.56 -0.42 16.53
C ARG A 30 12.03 -0.01 16.47
N ARG A 31 12.81 -0.52 15.50
CA ARG A 31 14.22 -0.12 15.33
C ARG A 31 14.35 1.25 14.68
N ASP A 32 13.47 1.56 13.72
CA ASP A 32 13.47 2.85 13.02
C ASP A 32 12.82 3.98 13.84
N LYS A 33 11.92 3.64 14.76
CA LYS A 33 11.29 4.59 15.68
C LYS A 33 11.65 4.26 17.12
N THR A 34 12.43 5.12 17.77
CA THR A 34 12.77 5.09 19.21
C THR A 34 11.57 5.29 20.16
N LYS A 35 10.35 4.93 19.75
CA LYS A 35 9.10 5.24 20.44
C LYS A 35 8.10 4.07 20.35
N GLY A 36 7.27 3.93 21.38
CA GLY A 36 6.43 2.75 21.63
C GLY A 36 5.35 2.44 20.59
N ALA A 37 4.60 1.35 20.82
CA ALA A 37 3.61 0.78 19.89
C ALA A 37 2.61 1.77 19.29
N MET A 38 2.23 2.79 20.05
CA MET A 38 1.30 3.84 19.62
C MET A 38 1.76 4.62 18.37
N GLN A 39 3.04 4.55 17.98
CA GLN A 39 3.57 5.35 16.87
C GLN A 39 3.74 4.61 15.56
N TYR A 40 3.90 3.29 15.59
CA TYR A 40 4.00 2.49 14.37
C TYR A 40 2.68 1.80 14.02
N ILE A 41 1.77 1.61 14.99
CA ILE A 41 0.44 1.05 14.70
C ILE A 41 -0.31 1.88 13.65
N PRO A 42 -0.46 3.22 13.78
CA PRO A 42 -1.15 4.01 12.76
C PRO A 42 -0.50 3.88 11.38
N GLU A 43 0.83 3.82 11.32
CA GLU A 43 1.55 3.64 10.06
C GLU A 43 1.30 2.28 9.42
N LEU A 44 1.29 1.21 10.22
CA LEU A 44 0.99 -0.12 9.72
C LEU A 44 -0.48 -0.23 9.27
N THR A 45 -1.39 0.40 10.00
CA THR A 45 -2.83 0.36 9.73
C THR A 45 -3.16 0.93 8.36
N TRP A 46 -2.64 2.11 8.00
CA TRP A 46 -2.95 2.69 6.69
C TRP A 46 -2.34 1.89 5.54
N MET A 47 -1.13 1.35 5.71
CA MET A 47 -0.50 0.48 4.71
C MET A 47 -1.31 -0.81 4.48
N MET A 48 -1.78 -1.44 5.55
CA MET A 48 -2.64 -2.62 5.46
C MET A 48 -3.99 -2.29 4.82
N PHE A 49 -4.58 -1.14 5.16
CA PHE A 49 -5.81 -0.68 4.53
C PHE A 49 -5.66 -0.56 3.01
N LEU A 50 -4.60 0.08 2.51
CA LEU A 50 -4.37 0.24 1.07
C LEU A 50 -4.12 -1.10 0.38
N ARG A 51 -3.42 -2.02 1.03
CA ARG A 51 -3.22 -3.37 0.51
C ARG A 51 -4.54 -4.12 0.35
N ILE A 52 -5.35 -4.15 1.40
CA ILE A 52 -6.65 -4.84 1.41
C ILE A 52 -7.62 -4.20 0.39
N LEU A 53 -7.59 -2.87 0.29
CA LEU A 53 -8.38 -2.14 -0.70
C LEU A 53 -8.01 -2.58 -2.13
N ASP A 54 -6.71 -2.61 -2.44
CA ASP A 54 -6.24 -2.99 -3.78
C ASP A 54 -6.50 -4.48 -4.09
N GLU A 55 -6.37 -5.38 -3.10
CA GLU A 55 -6.74 -6.80 -3.26
C GLU A 55 -8.24 -6.94 -3.58
N LYS A 56 -9.12 -6.23 -2.85
CA LYS A 56 -10.57 -6.22 -3.13
C LYS A 56 -10.91 -5.61 -4.49
N GLU A 57 -10.23 -4.54 -4.88
CA GLU A 57 -10.45 -3.92 -6.19
C GLU A 57 -9.96 -4.80 -7.35
N GLN A 58 -8.95 -5.66 -7.15
CA GLN A 58 -8.54 -6.67 -8.14
C GLN A 58 -9.62 -7.73 -8.33
N GLU A 59 -10.19 -8.22 -7.23
CA GLU A 59 -11.28 -9.19 -7.28
C GLU A 59 -12.50 -8.58 -8.00
N GLU A 60 -12.90 -7.37 -7.64
CA GLU A 60 -14.02 -6.66 -8.28
C GLU A 60 -13.77 -6.38 -9.77
N GLU A 61 -12.56 -5.95 -10.14
CA GLU A 61 -12.12 -5.76 -11.53
C GLU A 61 -12.29 -7.05 -12.35
N MET A 62 -11.83 -8.18 -11.81
CA MET A 62 -11.94 -9.50 -12.46
C MET A 62 -13.41 -9.95 -12.58
N GLN A 63 -14.23 -9.72 -11.56
CA GLN A 63 -15.66 -10.06 -11.63
C GLN A 63 -16.38 -9.19 -12.67
N CYS A 64 -16.10 -7.89 -12.72
CA CYS A 64 -16.67 -6.98 -13.71
C CYS A 64 -16.27 -7.36 -15.14
N GLU A 65 -15.00 -7.74 -15.35
CA GLU A 65 -14.50 -8.22 -16.65
C GLU A 65 -15.25 -9.49 -17.10
N ALA A 66 -15.48 -10.44 -16.19
CA ALA A 66 -16.21 -11.67 -16.49
C ALA A 66 -17.68 -11.46 -16.88
N VAL A 67 -18.30 -10.33 -16.46
CA VAL A 67 -19.69 -9.98 -16.78
C VAL A 67 -19.80 -8.79 -17.75
N GLU A 68 -18.71 -8.41 -18.41
CA GLU A 68 -18.62 -7.29 -19.35
C GLU A 68 -19.13 -5.95 -18.78
N LYS A 69 -18.97 -5.74 -17.46
CA LYS A 69 -19.32 -4.48 -16.79
C LYS A 69 -18.09 -3.58 -16.68
N SER A 70 -18.33 -2.27 -16.75
CA SER A 70 -17.29 -1.28 -16.50
C SER A 70 -16.92 -1.23 -15.02
N PHE A 71 -15.64 -1.43 -14.71
CA PHE A 71 -15.07 -1.20 -13.38
C PHE A 71 -14.37 0.17 -13.32
N THR A 72 -14.54 0.90 -12.22
CA THR A 72 -13.82 2.17 -11.98
C THR A 72 -13.06 2.08 -10.66
N PRO A 73 -11.71 2.11 -10.68
CA PRO A 73 -10.93 1.99 -9.46
C PRO A 73 -11.03 3.25 -8.59
N SER A 74 -10.94 3.07 -7.27
CA SER A 74 -10.96 4.17 -6.30
C SER A 74 -9.68 4.99 -6.38
N LEU A 75 -8.54 4.33 -6.56
CA LEU A 75 -7.23 4.94 -6.74
C LEU A 75 -6.75 4.71 -8.18
N LYS A 76 -6.26 5.76 -8.84
CA LYS A 76 -5.67 5.64 -10.17
C LYS A 76 -4.19 5.27 -10.06
N ALA A 77 -3.64 4.65 -11.10
CA ALA A 77 -2.20 4.53 -11.22
C ALA A 77 -1.55 5.93 -11.21
N PRO A 78 -0.40 6.13 -10.54
CA PRO A 78 0.44 5.14 -9.87
C PRO A 78 0.18 4.99 -8.34
N TYR A 79 -0.99 5.39 -7.84
CA TYR A 79 -1.29 5.46 -6.39
C TYR A 79 -1.87 4.17 -5.80
N ARG A 80 -2.16 3.15 -6.62
CA ARG A 80 -2.66 1.85 -6.14
C ARG A 80 -1.54 1.07 -5.46
N TRP A 81 -1.88 0.23 -4.47
CA TRP A 81 -0.88 -0.55 -3.74
C TRP A 81 -0.02 -1.42 -4.66
N ARG A 82 -0.60 -2.08 -5.68
CA ARG A 82 0.15 -2.84 -6.69
C ARG A 82 1.19 -2.03 -7.47
N ASP A 83 1.04 -0.71 -7.57
CA ASP A 83 1.95 0.14 -8.36
C ASP A 83 3.21 0.54 -7.57
N TRP A 84 3.07 0.88 -6.27
CA TRP A 84 4.17 1.41 -5.44
C TRP A 84 4.50 0.56 -4.20
N GLY A 85 3.53 -0.15 -3.61
CA GLY A 85 3.72 -0.96 -2.40
C GLY A 85 4.22 -2.37 -2.71
N SER A 86 3.78 -2.95 -3.83
CA SER A 86 4.24 -4.27 -4.29
C SER A 86 5.73 -4.27 -4.69
N PRO A 87 6.53 -5.30 -4.35
CA PRO A 87 7.90 -5.45 -4.84
C PRO A 87 8.02 -5.39 -6.38
N GLU A 88 6.99 -5.86 -7.08
CA GLU A 88 6.95 -5.87 -8.53
C GLU A 88 6.33 -4.60 -9.14
N GLY A 89 5.87 -3.67 -8.30
CA GLY A 89 5.19 -2.45 -8.70
C GLY A 89 6.08 -1.54 -9.54
N LYS A 90 5.54 -1.03 -10.64
CA LYS A 90 6.27 -0.19 -11.60
C LYS A 90 6.82 1.08 -10.94
N LYS A 91 6.02 1.76 -10.11
CA LYS A 91 6.43 2.97 -9.40
C LYS A 91 7.50 2.68 -8.36
N ARG A 92 7.40 1.53 -7.67
CA ARG A 92 8.43 1.10 -6.72
C ARG A 92 9.77 0.88 -7.41
N LYS A 93 9.79 0.13 -8.51
CA LYS A 93 11.01 -0.13 -9.29
C LYS A 93 11.59 1.16 -9.83
N GLU A 94 10.75 2.05 -10.37
CA GLU A 94 11.19 3.35 -10.86
C GLU A 94 11.91 4.15 -9.77
N ILE A 95 11.32 4.28 -8.57
CA ILE A 95 11.93 5.01 -7.45
C ILE A 95 13.20 4.31 -6.97
N GLN A 96 13.23 2.98 -6.92
CA GLN A 96 14.40 2.23 -6.45
C GLN A 96 15.58 2.23 -7.44
N GLU A 97 15.29 2.26 -8.74
CA GLU A 97 16.31 2.24 -9.81
C GLU A 97 16.87 3.62 -10.11
N LYS A 98 16.02 4.66 -10.07
CA LYS A 98 16.41 6.04 -10.44
C LYS A 98 16.62 6.95 -9.24
N GLY A 99 16.05 6.59 -8.09
CA GLY A 99 16.01 7.46 -6.92
C GLY A 99 17.19 7.25 -5.98
N LYS A 100 17.36 8.24 -5.11
CA LYS A 100 18.28 8.22 -3.96
C LYS A 100 17.54 7.83 -2.68
N LEU A 101 18.32 7.60 -1.61
CA LEU A 101 17.75 7.34 -0.29
C LEU A 101 16.85 8.52 0.12
N GLY A 102 15.57 8.24 0.37
CA GLY A 102 14.57 9.26 0.74
C GLY A 102 13.48 9.48 -0.31
N ASP A 103 13.73 9.21 -1.59
CA ASP A 103 12.76 9.50 -2.66
C ASP A 103 11.46 8.70 -2.52
N PHE A 104 11.51 7.51 -1.93
CA PHE A 104 10.33 6.73 -1.60
C PHE A 104 9.46 7.42 -0.54
N LEU A 105 10.09 7.96 0.50
CA LEU A 105 9.38 8.73 1.53
C LEU A 105 8.85 10.04 0.96
N GLU A 106 9.59 10.67 0.05
CA GLU A 106 9.15 11.88 -0.64
C GLU A 106 7.89 11.62 -1.46
N PHE A 107 7.86 10.55 -2.26
CA PHE A 107 6.65 10.13 -2.99
C PHE A 107 5.47 9.87 -2.04
N VAL A 108 5.70 9.15 -0.93
CA VAL A 108 4.62 8.85 0.03
C VAL A 108 4.06 10.15 0.64
N ASN A 109 4.94 11.03 1.11
CA ASN A 109 4.55 12.22 1.86
C ASN A 109 4.03 13.36 0.97
N ASN A 110 4.60 13.54 -0.22
CA ASN A 110 4.31 14.70 -1.08
C ASN A 110 3.38 14.37 -2.25
N ASP A 111 3.26 13.10 -2.66
CA ASP A 111 2.37 12.70 -3.75
C ASP A 111 1.20 11.84 -3.26
N LEU A 112 1.49 10.70 -2.63
CA LEU A 112 0.49 9.68 -2.30
C LEU A 112 -0.53 10.17 -1.27
N ILE A 113 -0.06 10.67 -0.13
CA ILE A 113 -0.94 11.15 0.96
C ILE A 113 -1.75 12.37 0.50
N PRO A 114 -1.15 13.41 -0.13
CA PRO A 114 -1.92 14.53 -0.66
C PRO A 114 -2.97 14.13 -1.71
N TYR A 115 -2.65 13.17 -2.59
CA TYR A 115 -3.63 12.64 -3.55
C TYR A 115 -4.86 12.05 -2.84
N MET A 116 -4.66 11.26 -1.79
CA MET A 116 -5.76 10.66 -1.01
C MET A 116 -6.60 11.72 -0.28
N LYS A 117 -5.95 12.72 0.32
CA LYS A 117 -6.63 13.85 0.97
C LYS A 117 -7.47 14.68 0.02
N SER A 118 -7.05 14.78 -1.24
CA SER A 118 -7.77 15.58 -2.25
C SER A 118 -9.21 15.12 -2.48
N PHE A 119 -9.56 13.87 -2.15
CA PHE A 119 -10.92 13.36 -2.31
C PHE A 119 -11.95 13.99 -1.38
N GLU A 120 -11.56 14.57 -0.25
CA GLU A 120 -12.48 15.28 0.64
C GLU A 120 -13.14 16.47 -0.07
N LYS A 121 -12.37 17.16 -0.90
CA LYS A 121 -12.80 18.35 -1.64
C LYS A 121 -13.55 18.02 -2.93
N LYS A 122 -13.61 16.74 -3.30
CA LYS A 122 -14.17 16.29 -4.57
C LYS A 122 -15.67 16.04 -4.42
N SER A 123 -16.49 16.88 -5.07
CA SER A 123 -17.96 16.83 -4.99
C SER A 123 -18.57 15.51 -5.49
N ASN A 124 -17.94 14.84 -6.46
CA ASN A 124 -18.36 13.55 -7.00
C ASN A 124 -17.50 12.37 -6.51
N ALA A 125 -16.92 12.45 -5.31
CA ALA A 125 -16.19 11.35 -4.72
C ALA A 125 -17.11 10.16 -4.41
N THR A 126 -16.65 8.95 -4.75
CA THR A 126 -17.33 7.71 -4.35
C THR A 126 -17.25 7.52 -2.84
N ILE A 127 -18.11 6.66 -2.27
CA ILE A 127 -18.06 6.33 -0.83
C ILE A 127 -16.66 5.81 -0.44
N LYS A 128 -16.06 4.94 -1.27
CA LYS A 128 -14.69 4.45 -1.08
C LYS A 128 -13.67 5.60 -1.02
N GLN A 129 -13.77 6.57 -1.94
CA GLN A 129 -12.88 7.74 -1.96
C GLN A 129 -13.05 8.66 -0.73
N LYS A 130 -14.27 8.81 -0.21
CA LYS A 130 -14.52 9.58 1.03
C LYS A 130 -13.94 8.89 2.27
N ILE A 131 -14.05 7.56 2.35
CA ILE A 131 -13.43 6.78 3.44
C ILE A 131 -11.91 6.91 3.37
N ILE A 132 -11.32 6.81 2.17
CA ILE A 132 -9.89 7.03 1.97
C ILE A 132 -9.48 8.40 2.52
N SER A 133 -10.16 9.50 2.17
CA SER A 133 -9.76 10.82 2.67
C SER A 133 -9.92 11.02 4.18
N GLN A 134 -10.73 10.22 4.87
CA GLN A 134 -10.88 10.30 6.33
C GLN A 134 -9.77 9.55 7.09
N ILE A 135 -9.14 8.57 6.46
CA ILE A 135 -8.08 7.76 7.07
C ILE A 135 -6.73 8.50 7.05
N PHE A 136 -6.52 9.39 6.09
CA PHE A 136 -5.25 10.10 5.85
C PHE A 136 -5.35 11.58 6.21
#